data_AF-K1T8H6-F1
#
_entry.id   AF-K1T8H6-F1
#
_cell.length_a   1.000
_cell.length_b   1.000
_cell.length_c   1.000
_cell.angle_alpha   90.00
_cell.angle_beta   90.00
_cell.angle_gamma   90.00
#
_symmetry.space_group_name_H-M   'P 1'
#
loop_
_entity.id
_entity.type
_entity.pdbx_description
1 polymer ?
#
loop_
_entity_poly.entity_id
_entity_poly.type
_entity_poly.pdbx_seq_one_letter_code
_entity_poly.pdbx_strand_id
1 'polypeptide(L)'
;MQAYTTYSNMLDGEGGTGLLFGVTGSGKTQVYLKLIDKALENQKDVIVLVPEISLTPQALSIFHKRYGDKVAVFHSGLSLGERNDEYKRADRGKAKIVIGTRSAVFAPLHNLGLIIMDEE
;
A
#
# COMPACT_ATOMS: atom_id res chain seq x y z
N MET A 1 10.90 -14.23 8.62
CA MET A 1 9.67 -15.00 8.87
C MET A 1 8.95 -14.49 10.11
N GLN A 2 9.65 -14.29 11.23
CA GLN A 2 9.10 -13.74 12.48
C GLN A 2 8.36 -12.40 12.31
N ALA A 3 8.95 -11.40 11.64
CA ALA A 3 8.31 -10.10 11.42
C ALA A 3 6.93 -10.20 10.73
N TYR A 4 6.84 -11.01 9.67
CA TYR A 4 5.57 -11.25 8.98
C TYR A 4 4.53 -11.86 9.91
N THR A 5 4.90 -12.89 10.70
CA THR A 5 3.99 -13.53 11.65
C THR A 5 3.45 -12.53 12.67
N THR A 6 4.31 -11.70 13.25
CA THR A 6 3.90 -10.66 14.21
C THR A 6 2.87 -9.71 13.60
N TYR A 7 3.16 -9.14 12.44
CA TYR A 7 2.26 -8.18 11.80
C TYR A 7 1.00 -8.82 11.23
N SER A 8 1.07 -10.06 10.74
CA SER A 8 -0.12 -10.81 10.30
C SER A 8 -1.10 -11.05 11.46
N ASN A 9 -0.59 -11.35 12.65
CA ASN A 9 -1.44 -11.54 13.82
C ASN A 9 -2.14 -10.23 14.23
N MET A 10 -1.46 -9.08 14.09
CA MET A 10 -2.08 -7.77 14.33
C MET A 10 -3.18 -7.47 13.32
N LEU A 11 -2.96 -7.81 12.04
CA LEU A 11 -3.94 -7.63 10.96
C LEU A 11 -5.19 -8.49 11.15
N ASP A 12 -5.06 -9.69 11.72
CA ASP A 12 -6.16 -10.61 12.02
C ASP A 12 -6.85 -10.30 13.37
N GLY A 13 -6.25 -9.46 14.23
CA GLY A 13 -6.70 -9.19 15.60
C GLY A 13 -7.28 -7.79 15.81
N GLU A 14 -7.00 -7.19 16.97
CA GLU A 14 -7.48 -5.84 17.35
C GLU A 14 -6.73 -4.69 16.63
N GLY A 15 -5.83 -5.00 15.71
CA GLY A 15 -4.94 -4.03 15.06
C GLY A 15 -3.69 -3.71 15.89
N GLY A 16 -2.89 -2.77 15.38
CA GLY A 16 -1.66 -2.35 16.05
C GLY A 16 -0.76 -1.53 15.14
N THR A 17 0.36 -1.06 15.71
CA THR A 17 1.41 -0.36 15.00
C THR A 17 2.76 -0.98 15.36
N GLY A 18 3.72 -0.90 14.43
CA GLY A 18 5.07 -1.34 14.71
C GLY A 18 6.07 -0.87 13.67
N LEU A 19 7.34 -0.95 14.05
CA LEU A 19 8.47 -0.53 13.22
C LEU A 19 9.18 -1.76 12.67
N LEU A 20 9.19 -1.91 11.34
CA LEU A 20 10.01 -2.91 10.68
C LEU A 20 11.42 -2.38 10.46
N PHE A 21 12.27 -2.49 11.48
CA PHE A 21 13.66 -2.05 11.40
C PHE A 21 14.54 -3.05 10.63
N GLY A 22 15.40 -2.54 9.75
CA GLY A 22 16.43 -3.33 9.08
C GLY A 22 17.16 -2.51 8.02
N VAL A 23 18.39 -2.93 7.68
CA VAL A 23 19.21 -2.27 6.65
C VAL A 23 18.62 -2.46 5.24
N THR A 24 19.11 -1.70 4.26
CA THR A 24 18.78 -1.92 2.84
C THR A 24 19.14 -3.35 2.43
N GLY A 25 18.28 -4.00 1.64
CA GLY A 25 18.48 -5.40 1.23
C GLY A 25 18.10 -6.45 2.27
N SER A 26 17.66 -6.07 3.49
CA SER A 26 17.21 -7.02 4.53
C SER A 26 15.87 -7.72 4.23
N GLY A 27 15.22 -7.36 3.12
CA GLY A 27 13.95 -7.95 2.68
C GLY A 27 12.69 -7.28 3.24
N LYS A 28 12.76 -6.04 3.76
CA LYS A 28 11.59 -5.28 4.24
C LYS A 28 10.45 -5.24 3.21
N THR A 29 10.79 -4.98 1.94
CA THR A 29 9.86 -5.04 0.81
C THR A 29 9.12 -6.36 0.71
N GLN A 30 9.80 -7.49 0.90
CA GLN A 30 9.15 -8.80 0.84
C GLN A 30 8.21 -9.02 2.02
N VAL A 31 8.51 -8.45 3.19
CA VAL A 31 7.63 -8.53 4.35
C VAL A 31 6.36 -7.75 4.09
N TYR A 32 6.44 -6.48 3.66
CA TYR A 32 5.22 -5.71 3.43
C TYR A 32 4.42 -6.26 2.24
N LEU A 33 5.04 -6.74 1.17
CA LEU A 33 4.29 -7.36 0.05
C LEU A 33 3.49 -8.58 0.51
N LYS A 34 4.04 -9.41 1.41
CA LYS A 34 3.30 -10.54 2.01
C LYS A 34 2.17 -10.08 2.93
N LEU A 35 2.34 -8.97 3.65
CA LEU A 35 1.28 -8.39 4.47
C LEU A 35 0.15 -7.81 3.60
N ILE A 36 0.49 -7.20 2.46
CA ILE A 36 -0.49 -6.75 1.46
C ILE A 36 -1.28 -7.95 0.94
N ASP A 37 -0.62 -9.05 0.55
CA ASP A 37 -1.31 -10.24 0.08
C ASP A 37 -2.34 -10.74 1.11
N LYS A 38 -1.91 -10.86 2.37
CA LYS A 38 -2.77 -11.27 3.49
C LYS A 38 -3.94 -10.30 3.73
N ALA A 39 -3.70 -8.99 3.62
CA ALA A 39 -4.77 -8.00 3.73
C ALA A 39 -5.81 -8.19 2.61
N LEU A 40 -5.37 -8.39 1.38
CA LEU A 40 -6.27 -8.64 0.25
C LEU A 40 -7.04 -9.97 0.39
N GLU A 41 -6.40 -11.03 0.90
CA GLU A 41 -7.06 -12.31 1.22
C GLU A 41 -8.19 -12.12 2.24
N ASN A 42 -7.98 -11.24 3.22
CA ASN A 42 -8.98 -10.84 4.21
C ASN A 42 -9.98 -9.78 3.68
N GLN A 43 -9.98 -9.50 2.38
CA GLN A 43 -10.80 -8.48 1.72
C GLN A 43 -10.60 -7.04 2.26
N LYS A 44 -9.44 -6.79 2.86
CA LYS A 44 -9.03 -5.47 3.38
C LYS A 44 -8.35 -4.64 2.30
N ASP A 45 -8.56 -3.34 2.38
CA ASP A 45 -7.90 -2.35 1.53
C ASP A 45 -6.56 -1.91 2.17
N VAL A 46 -5.65 -1.40 1.34
CA VAL A 46 -4.27 -1.09 1.73
C VAL A 46 -3.86 0.30 1.25
N ILE A 47 -3.15 1.04 2.10
CA ILE A 47 -2.41 2.25 1.71
C ILE A 47 -0.91 1.99 1.84
N VAL A 48 -0.14 2.36 0.82
CA VAL A 48 1.33 2.37 0.84
C VAL A 48 1.79 3.81 0.64
N LEU A 49 2.27 4.41 1.71
CA LEU A 49 2.89 5.74 1.70
C LEU A 49 4.38 5.57 1.43
N VAL A 50 4.88 6.22 0.40
CA VAL A 50 6.30 6.27 0.04
C VAL A 50 6.75 7.72 -0.10
N PRO A 51 8.06 8.01 -0.01
CA PRO A 51 8.59 9.34 -0.29
C PRO A 51 8.33 9.71 -1.75
N GLU A 52 8.15 11.00 -2.05
CA GLU A 52 7.84 11.47 -3.42
C GLU A 52 8.92 11.06 -4.43
N ILE A 53 10.18 11.08 -4.03
CA ILE A 53 11.32 10.67 -4.85
C ILE A 53 11.37 9.16 -5.13
N SER A 54 10.74 8.35 -4.27
CA SER A 54 10.80 6.88 -4.36
C SER A 54 9.64 6.30 -5.16
N LEU A 55 8.63 7.11 -5.51
CA LEU A 55 7.49 6.72 -6.36
C LEU A 55 7.89 6.65 -7.84
N THR A 56 8.97 5.94 -8.12
CA THR A 56 9.51 5.76 -9.47
C THR A 56 8.64 4.80 -10.28
N PRO A 57 8.64 4.90 -11.63
CA PRO A 57 7.97 3.92 -12.48
C PRO A 57 8.40 2.47 -12.21
N GLN A 58 9.66 2.25 -11.79
CA GLN A 58 10.16 0.93 -11.43
C GLN A 58 9.49 0.39 -10.17
N ALA A 59 9.35 1.20 -9.12
CA ALA A 59 8.67 0.81 -7.89
C ALA A 59 7.19 0.49 -8.18
N LEU A 60 6.51 1.38 -8.92
CA LEU A 60 5.12 1.17 -9.35
C LEU A 60 4.95 -0.09 -10.19
N SER A 61 5.89 -0.40 -11.08
CA SER A 61 5.86 -1.61 -11.91
C SER A 61 5.84 -2.89 -11.07
N ILE A 62 6.52 -2.93 -9.92
CA ILE A 62 6.49 -4.09 -9.02
C ILE A 62 5.05 -4.35 -8.53
N PHE A 63 4.35 -3.29 -8.12
CA PHE A 63 2.98 -3.40 -7.64
C PHE A 63 2.01 -3.72 -8.77
N HIS A 64 2.09 -3.04 -9.92
CA HIS A 64 1.22 -3.35 -11.06
C HIS A 64 1.43 -4.76 -11.59
N LYS A 65 2.67 -5.27 -11.65
CA LYS A 65 2.94 -6.66 -12.06
C LYS A 65 2.32 -7.68 -11.11
N ARG A 66 2.28 -7.38 -9.81
CA ARG A 66 1.77 -8.31 -8.79
C ARG A 66 0.25 -8.22 -8.59
N TYR A 67 -0.30 -7.02 -8.65
CA TYR A 67 -1.68 -6.72 -8.22
C TYR A 67 -2.58 -6.19 -9.35
N GLY A 68 -2.01 -5.85 -10.51
CA GLY A 68 -2.74 -5.40 -11.70
C GLY A 68 -3.62 -4.19 -11.43
N ASP A 69 -4.88 -4.28 -11.84
CA ASP A 69 -5.88 -3.21 -11.74
C ASP A 69 -6.38 -2.93 -10.31
N LYS A 70 -5.91 -3.69 -9.32
CA LYS A 70 -6.19 -3.42 -7.90
C LYS A 70 -5.36 -2.25 -7.36
N VAL A 71 -4.40 -1.74 -8.12
CA VAL A 71 -3.54 -0.63 -7.71
C VAL A 71 -4.06 0.69 -8.28
N ALA A 72 -4.23 1.67 -7.40
CA ALA A 72 -4.37 3.08 -7.73
C ALA A 72 -3.14 3.87 -7.26
N VAL A 73 -2.75 4.89 -8.03
CA VAL A 73 -1.55 5.69 -7.75
C VAL A 73 -1.93 7.14 -7.47
N PHE A 74 -1.48 7.69 -6.35
CA PHE A 74 -1.83 9.03 -5.90
C PHE A 74 -0.55 9.87 -5.74
N HIS A 75 -0.30 10.81 -6.65
CA HIS A 75 0.83 11.75 -6.54
C HIS A 75 0.55 13.12 -7.16
N SER A 76 1.47 14.05 -6.89
CA SER A 76 1.44 15.45 -7.35
C SER A 76 1.43 15.58 -8.87
N GLY A 77 2.19 14.73 -9.58
CA GLY A 77 2.31 14.73 -11.04
C GLY A 77 1.09 14.26 -11.84
N LEU A 78 0.00 13.77 -11.22
CA LEU A 78 -1.23 13.43 -11.96
C LEU A 78 -2.02 14.69 -12.29
N SER A 79 -2.57 14.74 -13.51
CA SER A 79 -3.60 15.72 -13.86
C SER A 79 -4.85 15.54 -12.99
N LEU A 80 -5.70 16.57 -12.96
CA LEU A 80 -6.95 16.52 -12.20
C LEU A 80 -7.87 15.38 -12.68
N GLY A 81 -7.89 15.12 -14.00
CA GLY A 81 -8.65 14.03 -14.60
C GLY A 81 -8.16 12.66 -14.13
N GLU A 82 -6.86 12.40 -14.25
CA GLU A 82 -6.25 11.15 -13.80
C GLU A 82 -6.44 10.93 -12.30
N ARG A 83 -6.25 11.97 -11.48
CA ARG A 83 -6.47 11.87 -10.03
C ARG A 83 -7.92 11.52 -9.71
N ASN A 84 -8.88 12.11 -10.42
CA ASN A 84 -10.30 11.82 -10.24
C ASN A 84 -10.66 10.39 -10.67
N ASP A 85 -10.03 9.88 -11.73
CA ASP A 85 -10.24 8.51 -12.18
C ASP A 85 -9.69 7.49 -11.17
N GLU A 86 -8.48 7.71 -10.65
CA GLU A 86 -7.90 6.89 -9.59
C GLU A 86 -8.70 6.96 -8.28
N TYR A 87 -9.17 8.16 -7.91
CA TYR A 87 -10.06 8.36 -6.76
C TYR A 87 -11.35 7.55 -6.90
N LYS A 88 -12.02 7.63 -8.05
CA LYS A 88 -13.24 6.86 -8.33
C LYS A 88 -12.99 5.36 -8.36
N ARG A 89 -11.82 4.91 -8.82
CA ARG A 89 -11.46 3.48 -8.79
C ARG A 89 -11.34 2.98 -7.35
N ALA A 90 -10.69 3.73 -6.47
CA ALA A 90 -10.60 3.41 -5.04
C ALA A 90 -11.99 3.41 -4.38
N ASP A 91 -12.77 4.47 -4.60
CA ASP A 91 -14.11 4.64 -4.00
C ASP A 91 -15.09 3.55 -4.45
N ARG A 92 -15.04 3.13 -5.72
CA ARG A 92 -15.87 2.02 -6.23
C ARG A 92 -15.35 0.63 -5.84
N GLY A 93 -14.28 0.55 -5.05
CA GLY A 93 -13.65 -0.70 -4.63
C GLY A 93 -12.94 -1.47 -5.76
N LYS A 94 -12.70 -0.85 -6.92
CA LYS A 94 -11.94 -1.45 -8.03
C LYS A 94 -10.44 -1.49 -7.71
N ALA A 95 -9.92 -0.41 -7.12
CA ALA A 95 -8.59 -0.40 -6.53
C ALA A 95 -8.69 -0.76 -5.05
N LYS A 96 -7.87 -1.74 -4.64
CA LYS A 96 -7.76 -2.25 -3.26
C LYS A 96 -6.47 -1.81 -2.59
N ILE A 97 -5.50 -1.35 -3.37
CA ILE A 97 -4.23 -0.81 -2.91
C ILE A 97 -4.10 0.60 -3.46
N VAL A 98 -3.83 1.57 -2.60
CA VAL A 98 -3.47 2.92 -3.01
C VAL A 98 -2.01 3.15 -2.65
N ILE A 99 -1.21 3.50 -3.65
CA ILE A 99 0.21 3.82 -3.47
C ILE A 99 0.38 5.31 -3.75
N GLY A 100 1.08 6.02 -2.88
CA GLY A 100 1.34 7.42 -3.14
C GLY A 100 2.18 8.10 -2.09
N THR A 101 2.26 9.41 -2.22
CA THR A 101 2.91 10.24 -1.20
C THR A 101 1.94 10.51 -0.04
N ARG A 102 2.26 11.46 0.83
CA ARG A 102 1.48 11.79 2.03
C ARG A 102 -0.02 11.99 1.77
N SER A 103 -0.42 12.53 0.62
CA SER A 103 -1.83 12.76 0.30
C SER A 103 -2.64 11.48 0.05
N ALA A 104 -2.00 10.34 -0.22
CA ALA A 104 -2.67 9.06 -0.39
C ALA A 104 -3.38 8.56 0.87
N VAL A 105 -3.05 9.11 2.04
CA VAL A 105 -3.77 8.83 3.30
C VAL A 105 -5.26 9.20 3.22
N PHE A 106 -5.63 10.12 2.32
CA PHE A 106 -7.02 10.55 2.10
C PHE A 106 -7.75 9.73 1.04
N ALA A 107 -7.21 8.58 0.64
CA ALA A 107 -7.87 7.74 -0.34
C ALA A 107 -9.21 7.21 0.18
N PRO A 108 -10.25 7.14 -0.68
CA PRO A 108 -11.60 6.74 -0.29
C PRO A 108 -11.74 5.21 -0.22
N LEU A 109 -10.99 4.58 0.67
CA LEU A 109 -11.03 3.13 0.90
C LEU A 109 -12.06 2.80 1.98
N HIS A 110 -12.86 1.76 1.76
CA HIS A 110 -14.03 1.44 2.59
C HIS A 110 -13.75 0.38 3.65
N ASN A 111 -12.72 -0.45 3.45
CA ASN A 111 -12.35 -1.53 4.38
C ASN A 111 -10.83 -1.53 4.65
N LEU A 112 -10.27 -0.37 4.98
CA LEU A 112 -8.85 -0.20 5.25
C LEU A 112 -8.40 -1.13 6.39
N GLY A 113 -7.40 -1.98 6.12
CA GLY A 113 -6.82 -2.89 7.11
C GLY A 113 -5.31 -2.76 7.28
N LEU A 114 -4.61 -2.14 6.33
CA LEU A 114 -3.16 -2.00 6.38
C LEU A 114 -2.71 -0.65 5.84
N ILE A 115 -1.89 0.05 6.61
CA ILE A 115 -1.14 1.21 6.15
C ILE A 115 0.34 0.86 6.29
N ILE A 116 1.09 0.96 5.20
CA ILE A 116 2.54 0.84 5.18
C ILE A 116 3.11 2.23 4.96
N MET A 117 4.01 2.66 5.84
CA MET A 117 4.80 3.87 5.65
C MET A 117 6.24 3.45 5.42
N ASP A 118 6.69 3.57 4.17
CA ASP A 118 8.09 3.40 3.80
C ASP A 118 8.72 4.80 3.93
N GLU A 119 9.39 5.07 5.05
CA GLU A 119 10.19 6.29 5.24
C GLU A 119 11.67 5.92 5.09
N GLU A 120 12.42 6.65 4.25
CA GLU A 120 13.89 6.60 4.24
C GLU A 120 14.46 7.43 5.40
#